data_AF-A0A7L1D099-F1
#
_entry.id   AF-A0A7L1D099-F1
#
_cell.length_a   1.000
_cell.length_b   1.000
_cell.length_c   1.000
_cell.angle_alpha   90.00
_cell.angle_beta   90.00
_cell.angle_gamma   90.00
#
_symmetry.space_group_name_H-M   'P 1'
#
loop_
_entity.id
_entity.type
_entity.pdbx_description
1 polymer ?
#
loop_
_entity_poly.entity_id
_entity_poly.type
_entity_poly.pdbx_seq_one_letter_code
_entity_poly.pdbx_strand_id
1 'polypeptide(L)'
;MSRLHQSRIADFQEVLGEPTVALAKLRELCFSGIPFDGGLRCLCWKILLNYLPLEKALWSSLLKKQRDLYSQFLKEMIIQPGIAKANLGVSREDVTLEDHPLNPNPDSRWNTYFKDNEVLLQIDKDVRRLYPDMAFFQRPTDYPCLLILDPQNEFETLRRRVEQTTLKSQTVARNRSGVTNVSSPLKTTPSSLSEYEVLPNGCEAHWEVVERILFIYAKLNPGIAYVQGMNEIVGPLYYTFATDPNSEWKEHAEADTFFCFTNLMAEIRDNFIKSLDDSQCGITFKMEKVYSTLKEKDVELYLKLQEQNIKPQFFAFRWLTLLLSQEFLLPDVIRIWDSLFADDKRFDFLLLVCCAMLTLIRDQLLEGDFTLNMRLLQDYPISDVHLILKKAKELQDSK
;
A
#
# COMPACT_ATOMS: atom_id res chain seq x y z
N MET A 1 24.29 -4.81 -21.49
CA MET A 1 23.22 -3.82 -21.76
C MET A 1 23.26 -3.42 -23.22
N SER A 2 22.12 -3.16 -23.86
CA SER A 2 22.08 -2.65 -25.24
C SER A 2 22.47 -1.16 -25.27
N ARG A 3 22.96 -0.66 -26.43
CA ARG A 3 23.29 0.78 -26.59
C ARG A 3 22.09 1.69 -26.34
N LEU A 4 20.89 1.24 -26.73
CA LEU A 4 19.63 1.98 -26.50
C LEU A 4 19.32 2.11 -25.01
N HIS A 5 19.55 1.04 -24.23
CA HIS A 5 19.36 1.07 -22.77
C HIS A 5 20.33 2.04 -22.08
N GLN A 6 21.59 2.04 -22.51
CA GLN A 6 22.62 2.97 -22.00
C GLN A 6 22.29 4.42 -22.35
N SER A 7 21.84 4.68 -23.58
CA SER A 7 21.38 6.02 -23.99
C SER A 7 20.23 6.50 -23.12
N ARG A 8 19.24 5.63 -22.88
CA ARG A 8 18.09 5.97 -22.03
C ARG A 8 18.52 6.33 -20.61
N ILE A 9 19.42 5.56 -20.00
CA ILE A 9 19.97 5.89 -18.66
C ILE A 9 20.65 7.27 -18.69
N ALA A 10 21.43 7.57 -19.73
CA ALA A 10 22.10 8.86 -19.87
C ALA A 10 21.10 10.02 -19.95
N ASP A 11 19.99 9.86 -20.68
CA ASP A 11 18.93 10.87 -20.79
C ASP A 11 18.31 11.20 -19.41
N PHE A 12 18.07 10.18 -18.58
CA PHE A 12 17.62 10.39 -17.20
C PHE A 12 18.67 11.09 -16.34
N GLN A 13 19.94 10.68 -16.45
CA GLN A 13 21.03 11.27 -15.67
C GLN A 13 21.27 12.74 -16.03
N GLU A 14 21.09 13.11 -17.30
CA GLU A 14 21.14 14.50 -17.75
C GLU A 14 20.05 15.32 -17.06
N VAL A 15 18.79 14.91 -17.18
CA VAL A 15 17.63 15.63 -16.61
C VAL A 15 17.70 15.73 -15.09
N LEU A 16 18.07 14.63 -14.42
CA LEU A 16 18.22 14.59 -12.97
C LEU A 16 19.52 15.27 -12.50
N GLY A 17 20.46 15.54 -13.40
CA GLY A 17 21.72 16.23 -13.15
C GLY A 17 21.55 17.74 -13.00
N GLU A 18 20.62 18.33 -13.74
CA GLU A 18 20.35 19.78 -13.76
C GLU A 18 20.00 20.35 -12.38
N PRO A 19 20.44 21.58 -12.01
CA PRO A 19 20.14 22.20 -10.71
C PRO A 19 18.64 22.30 -10.38
N THR A 20 17.83 22.50 -11.42
CA THR A 20 16.37 22.47 -11.37
C THR A 20 15.89 21.44 -12.38
N VAL A 21 15.17 20.42 -11.91
CA VAL A 21 14.74 19.31 -12.76
C VAL A 21 13.66 19.77 -13.73
N ALA A 22 13.91 19.60 -15.03
CA ALA A 22 12.94 19.87 -16.09
C ALA A 22 11.77 18.87 -16.05
N LEU A 23 10.73 19.16 -15.26
CA LEU A 23 9.62 18.25 -14.99
C LEU A 23 8.93 17.72 -16.25
N ALA A 24 8.75 18.54 -17.29
CA ALA A 24 8.12 18.11 -18.53
C ALA A 24 8.94 17.00 -19.24
N LYS A 25 10.27 17.20 -19.36
CA LYS A 25 11.19 16.22 -19.94
C LYS A 25 11.27 14.96 -19.05
N LEU A 26 11.27 15.13 -17.73
CA LEU A 26 11.24 14.00 -16.80
C LEU A 26 9.98 13.14 -16.99
N ARG A 27 8.80 13.78 -17.09
CA ARG A 27 7.53 13.09 -17.35
C ARG A 27 7.54 12.33 -18.67
N GLU A 28 8.01 12.96 -19.75
CA GLU A 28 8.13 12.29 -21.05
C GLU A 28 9.00 11.03 -20.98
N LEU A 29 10.16 11.13 -20.32
CA LEU A 29 11.05 9.98 -20.11
C LEU A 29 10.39 8.90 -19.26
N CYS A 30 9.81 9.26 -18.12
CA CYS A 30 9.16 8.32 -17.19
C CYS A 30 7.95 7.62 -17.82
N PHE A 31 7.19 8.31 -18.66
CA PHE A 31 5.97 7.77 -19.28
C PHE A 31 6.24 6.49 -20.09
N SER A 32 7.40 6.39 -20.73
CA SER A 32 7.81 5.20 -21.48
C SER A 32 8.45 4.10 -20.63
N GLY A 33 8.54 4.28 -19.31
CA GLY A 33 9.08 3.33 -18.33
C GLY A 33 10.48 3.70 -17.85
N ILE A 34 10.73 3.56 -16.57
CA ILE A 34 12.01 3.98 -15.96
C ILE A 34 12.99 2.80 -15.96
N PRO A 35 14.28 2.98 -16.33
CA PRO A 35 15.27 1.91 -16.20
C PRO A 35 15.36 1.39 -14.76
N PHE A 36 15.57 0.08 -14.60
CA PHE A 36 15.78 -0.53 -13.29
C PHE A 36 17.12 -0.13 -12.66
N ASP A 37 18.13 0.11 -13.49
CA ASP A 37 19.49 0.42 -13.05
C ASP A 37 19.60 1.80 -12.39
N GLY A 38 20.56 1.92 -11.45
CA GLY A 38 21.03 3.20 -10.93
C GLY A 38 20.08 3.94 -9.98
N GLY A 39 19.04 3.29 -9.45
CA GLY A 39 18.11 3.91 -8.49
C GLY A 39 17.25 5.03 -9.08
N LEU A 40 17.19 5.12 -10.42
CA LEU A 40 16.50 6.19 -11.13
C LEU A 40 15.01 6.26 -10.75
N ARG A 41 14.35 5.10 -10.64
CA ARG A 41 12.92 5.03 -10.31
C ARG A 41 12.60 5.62 -8.94
N CYS A 42 13.39 5.28 -7.92
CA CYS A 42 13.23 5.82 -6.58
C CYS A 42 13.22 7.35 -6.60
N LEU A 43 14.21 7.96 -7.27
CA LEU A 43 14.30 9.41 -7.38
C LEU A 43 13.17 10.02 -8.21
N CYS A 44 12.84 9.43 -9.35
CA CYS A 44 11.78 9.89 -10.24
C CYS A 44 10.41 9.87 -9.55
N TRP A 45 10.06 8.78 -8.86
CA TRP A 45 8.79 8.67 -8.14
C TRP A 45 8.69 9.70 -7.01
N LYS A 46 9.78 9.95 -6.26
CA LYS A 46 9.80 11.00 -5.24
C LYS A 46 9.51 12.39 -5.82
N ILE A 47 9.99 12.69 -7.03
CA ILE A 47 9.68 13.96 -7.72
C ILE A 47 8.23 13.96 -8.23
N LEU A 48 7.80 12.91 -8.92
CA LEU A 48 6.48 12.82 -9.56
C LEU A 48 5.31 12.75 -8.56
N LEU A 49 5.56 12.26 -7.34
CA LEU A 49 4.63 12.25 -6.21
C LEU A 49 4.78 13.49 -5.31
N ASN A 50 5.45 14.54 -5.80
CA ASN A 50 5.61 15.83 -5.11
C ASN A 50 6.26 15.71 -3.71
N TYR A 51 7.09 14.70 -3.48
CA TYR A 51 7.88 14.59 -2.24
C TYR A 51 9.17 15.40 -2.33
N LEU A 52 9.88 15.33 -3.46
CA LEU A 52 11.03 16.17 -3.75
C LEU A 52 10.66 17.33 -4.67
N PRO A 53 11.05 18.58 -4.33
CA PRO A 53 10.83 19.75 -5.18
C PRO A 53 11.72 19.67 -6.43
N LEU A 54 11.46 20.53 -7.42
CA LEU A 54 12.25 20.55 -8.64
C LEU A 54 13.66 21.12 -8.41
N GLU A 55 13.83 22.04 -7.44
CA GLU A 55 15.13 22.60 -7.09
C GLU A 55 15.95 21.65 -6.21
N LYS A 56 17.04 21.11 -6.77
CA LYS A 56 17.91 20.14 -6.08
C LYS A 56 18.58 20.70 -4.83
N ALA A 57 18.82 22.00 -4.80
CA ALA A 57 19.42 22.69 -3.65
C ALA A 57 18.59 22.51 -2.37
N LEU A 58 17.29 22.25 -2.47
CA LEU A 58 16.38 22.09 -1.34
C LEU A 58 16.32 20.65 -0.80
N TRP A 59 16.75 19.66 -1.59
CA TRP A 59 16.52 18.24 -1.32
C TRP A 59 17.08 17.80 0.03
N SER A 60 18.35 18.10 0.32
CA SER A 60 18.99 17.67 1.57
C SER A 60 18.29 18.22 2.80
N SER A 61 17.90 19.51 2.78
CA SER A 61 17.17 20.13 3.90
C SER A 61 15.76 19.56 4.08
N LEU A 62 15.06 19.28 2.99
CA LEU A 62 13.70 18.74 3.02
C LEU A 62 13.71 17.29 3.51
N LEU A 63 14.57 16.44 2.95
CA LEU A 63 14.70 15.04 3.35
C LEU A 63 15.01 14.92 4.83
N LYS A 64 15.96 15.73 5.33
CA LYS A 64 16.27 15.76 6.76
C LYS A 64 15.03 16.11 7.59
N LYS A 65 14.36 17.22 7.24
CA LYS A 65 13.15 17.66 7.95
C LYS A 65 12.06 16.60 7.97
N GLN A 66 11.79 15.96 6.83
CA GLN A 66 10.73 14.96 6.69
C GLN A 66 11.08 13.67 7.45
N ARG A 67 12.32 13.18 7.34
CA ARG A 67 12.79 12.00 8.08
C ARG A 67 12.81 12.22 9.59
N ASP A 68 13.20 13.41 10.04
CA ASP A 68 13.12 13.83 11.45
C ASP A 68 11.65 13.87 11.93
N LEU A 69 10.73 14.39 11.11
CA LEU A 69 9.30 14.42 11.41
C LEU A 69 8.71 13.01 11.50
N TYR A 70 9.04 12.12 10.57
CA TYR A 70 8.60 10.73 10.64
C TYR A 70 9.12 10.04 11.91
N SER A 71 10.37 10.32 12.29
CA SER A 71 10.95 9.85 13.55
C SER A 71 10.21 10.35 14.79
N GLN A 72 9.62 11.56 14.74
CA GLN A 72 8.73 12.06 15.79
C GLN A 72 7.40 11.29 15.82
N PHE A 73 6.80 10.99 14.67
CA PHE A 73 5.59 10.16 14.62
C PHE A 73 5.80 8.77 15.22
N LEU A 74 6.95 8.14 14.96
CA LEU A 74 7.32 6.88 15.59
C LEU A 74 7.31 7.00 17.12
N LYS A 75 7.92 8.06 17.65
CA LYS A 75 8.02 8.32 19.09
C LYS A 75 6.68 8.62 19.76
N GLU A 76 5.77 9.30 19.07
CA GLU A 76 4.49 9.72 19.66
C GLU A 76 3.38 8.68 19.48
N MET A 77 3.38 7.95 18.37
CA MET A 77 2.24 7.11 17.95
C MET A 77 2.48 5.62 18.12
N ILE A 78 3.74 5.19 18.04
CA ILE A 78 4.15 3.79 18.23
C ILE A 78 4.70 3.60 19.64
N ILE A 79 5.68 4.43 20.02
CA ILE A 79 6.36 4.35 21.32
C ILE A 79 5.49 5.08 22.36
N GLN A 80 4.45 4.45 22.88
CA GLN A 80 3.60 5.09 23.90
C GLN A 80 4.29 5.07 25.28
N PRO A 81 4.61 6.24 25.88
CA PRO A 81 5.18 6.29 27.22
C PRO A 81 4.12 5.83 28.24
N GLY A 82 4.33 4.69 28.89
CA GLY A 82 3.50 4.21 30.01
C GLY A 82 2.88 2.82 29.85
N ILE A 83 2.61 2.35 28.62
CA ILE A 83 2.02 1.00 28.38
C ILE A 83 3.08 -0.11 28.48
N ALA A 84 4.36 0.26 28.39
CA ALA A 84 5.53 -0.62 28.35
C ALA A 84 5.75 -1.57 29.55
N LYS A 85 4.88 -1.60 30.58
CA LYS A 85 5.19 -2.26 31.87
C LYS A 85 4.21 -3.31 32.37
N ALA A 86 3.21 -3.74 31.59
CA ALA A 86 2.26 -4.75 32.06
C ALA A 86 2.90 -6.13 32.35
N ASN A 87 3.92 -6.54 31.59
CA ASN A 87 4.49 -7.90 31.64
C ASN A 87 5.70 -8.06 32.57
N LEU A 88 6.25 -6.97 33.12
CA LEU A 88 7.45 -6.98 33.97
C LEU A 88 7.14 -6.84 35.47
N GLY A 89 5.85 -6.82 35.87
CA GLY A 89 5.46 -6.71 37.28
C GLY A 89 5.76 -5.35 37.92
N VAL A 90 6.01 -4.33 37.11
CA VAL A 90 6.27 -2.95 37.54
C VAL A 90 4.95 -2.17 37.55
N SER A 91 4.83 -1.15 38.40
CA SER A 91 3.64 -0.30 38.50
C SER A 91 3.21 0.27 37.14
N ARG A 92 1.93 0.11 36.79
CA ARG A 92 1.25 0.61 35.58
C ARG A 92 0.94 2.10 35.74
N GLU A 93 1.90 2.97 35.39
CA GLU A 93 1.71 4.43 35.40
C GLU A 93 0.60 4.90 34.42
N ASP A 94 0.28 4.08 33.43
CA ASP A 94 -0.79 4.26 32.43
C ASP A 94 -2.20 3.98 32.96
N VAL A 95 -2.34 3.32 34.11
CA VAL A 95 -3.65 3.01 34.73
C VAL A 95 -3.84 3.85 35.97
N THR A 96 -4.76 4.80 35.88
CA THR A 96 -5.17 5.63 37.01
C THR A 96 -6.63 5.36 37.35
N LEU A 97 -7.10 5.89 38.48
CA LEU A 97 -8.54 5.85 38.80
C LEU A 97 -9.38 6.58 37.74
N GLU A 98 -8.82 7.63 37.12
CA GLU A 98 -9.52 8.48 36.15
C GLU A 98 -9.42 7.94 34.71
N ASP A 99 -8.43 7.09 34.40
CA ASP A 99 -8.22 6.54 33.06
C ASP A 99 -7.66 5.11 33.16
N HIS A 100 -8.49 4.13 32.81
CA HIS A 100 -8.22 2.70 32.95
C HIS A 100 -8.87 1.89 31.81
N PRO A 101 -8.46 0.63 31.57
CA PRO A 101 -8.96 -0.19 30.46
C PRO A 101 -10.48 -0.32 30.34
N LEU A 102 -11.20 -0.30 31.46
CA LEU A 102 -12.66 -0.42 31.49
C LEU A 102 -13.38 0.94 31.47
N ASN A 103 -12.68 2.05 31.22
CA ASN A 103 -13.26 3.38 31.32
C ASN A 103 -14.19 3.61 30.11
N PRO A 104 -15.50 3.88 30.32
CA PRO A 104 -16.44 4.08 29.23
C PRO A 104 -16.31 5.46 28.55
N ASN A 105 -15.50 6.37 29.10
CA ASN A 105 -15.32 7.72 28.55
C ASN A 105 -14.73 7.63 27.13
N PRO A 106 -15.37 8.23 26.11
CA PRO A 106 -14.84 8.29 24.75
C PRO A 106 -13.44 8.92 24.64
N ASP A 107 -13.10 9.83 25.56
CA ASP A 107 -11.81 10.54 25.60
C ASP A 107 -10.72 9.76 26.39
N SER A 108 -11.04 8.55 26.86
CA SER A 108 -10.07 7.69 27.54
C SER A 108 -8.97 7.25 26.59
N ARG A 109 -7.70 7.31 27.05
CA ARG A 109 -6.55 6.81 26.27
C ARG A 109 -6.66 5.32 26.00
N TRP A 110 -7.29 4.56 26.92
CA TRP A 110 -7.56 3.14 26.73
C TRP A 110 -8.60 2.89 25.65
N ASN A 111 -9.66 3.71 25.55
CA ASN A 111 -10.64 3.60 24.48
C ASN A 111 -9.98 3.83 23.11
N THR A 112 -9.15 4.87 22.99
CA THR A 112 -8.33 5.11 21.80
C THR A 112 -7.38 3.95 21.52
N TYR A 113 -6.70 3.42 22.53
CA TYR A 113 -5.79 2.28 22.39
C TYR A 113 -6.49 1.03 21.84
N PHE A 114 -7.70 0.71 22.32
CA PHE A 114 -8.45 -0.45 21.80
C PHE A 114 -8.95 -0.23 20.37
N LYS A 115 -9.41 0.98 20.04
CA LYS A 115 -9.75 1.33 18.64
C LYS A 115 -8.54 1.25 17.71
N ASP A 116 -7.39 1.74 18.16
CA ASP A 116 -6.12 1.60 17.45
C ASP A 116 -5.78 0.12 17.23
N ASN A 117 -6.00 -0.76 18.21
CA ASN A 117 -5.76 -2.20 18.06
C ASN A 117 -6.70 -2.88 17.05
N GLU A 118 -7.96 -2.44 16.94
CA GLU A 118 -8.87 -2.93 15.90
C GLU A 118 -8.36 -2.58 14.50
N VAL A 119 -7.92 -1.34 14.30
CA VAL A 119 -7.29 -0.87 13.05
C VAL A 119 -6.00 -1.65 12.78
N LEU A 120 -5.14 -1.78 13.78
CA LEU A 120 -3.88 -2.51 13.66
C LEU A 120 -4.09 -3.97 13.26
N LEU A 121 -5.08 -4.65 13.84
CA LEU A 121 -5.40 -6.04 13.50
C LEU A 121 -5.89 -6.18 12.05
N GLN A 122 -6.58 -5.16 11.52
CA GLN A 122 -6.98 -5.15 10.11
C GLN A 122 -5.75 -4.97 9.20
N ILE A 123 -4.85 -4.05 9.55
CA ILE A 123 -3.60 -3.82 8.83
C ILE A 123 -2.73 -5.08 8.84
N ASP A 124 -2.48 -5.68 10.01
CA ASP A 124 -1.65 -6.88 10.19
C ASP A 124 -2.09 -8.01 9.23
N LYS A 125 -3.40 -8.29 9.19
CA LYS A 125 -3.97 -9.31 8.28
C LYS A 125 -3.69 -9.02 6.81
N ASP A 126 -3.75 -7.75 6.42
CA ASP A 126 -3.61 -7.31 5.04
C ASP A 126 -2.15 -7.23 4.58
N VAL A 127 -1.23 -6.81 5.45
CA VAL A 127 0.20 -6.76 5.11
C VAL A 127 0.86 -8.13 5.12
N ARG A 128 0.38 -9.09 5.95
CA ARG A 128 0.90 -10.46 5.94
C ARG A 128 0.63 -11.18 4.63
N ARG A 129 -0.48 -10.87 3.97
CA ARG A 129 -0.89 -11.44 2.67
C ARG A 129 -0.48 -10.58 1.47
N LEU A 130 0.33 -9.55 1.68
CA LEU A 130 0.78 -8.63 0.63
C LEU A 130 1.82 -9.32 -0.27
N TYR A 131 1.49 -9.50 -1.56
CA TYR A 131 2.32 -10.20 -2.55
C TYR A 131 2.89 -11.55 -2.05
N PRO A 132 2.04 -12.56 -1.75
CA PRO A 132 2.46 -13.81 -1.09
C PRO A 132 3.45 -14.63 -1.92
N ASP A 133 3.39 -14.51 -3.25
CA ASP A 133 4.34 -15.16 -4.18
C ASP A 133 5.73 -14.49 -4.18
N MET A 134 5.87 -13.36 -3.49
CA MET A 134 7.11 -12.60 -3.38
C MET A 134 7.72 -12.71 -1.98
N ALA A 135 8.84 -13.43 -1.89
CA ALA A 135 9.58 -13.56 -0.62
C ALA A 135 10.09 -12.22 -0.04
N PHE A 136 10.07 -11.12 -0.79
CA PHE A 136 10.53 -9.82 -0.32
C PHE A 136 9.86 -9.39 0.98
N PHE A 137 8.53 -9.38 1.05
CA PHE A 137 7.84 -8.83 2.22
C PHE A 137 8.05 -9.65 3.50
N GLN A 138 8.32 -10.96 3.36
CA GLN A 138 8.58 -11.87 4.48
C GLN A 138 10.03 -11.90 4.94
N ARG A 139 10.97 -11.36 4.14
CA ARG A 139 12.39 -11.33 4.49
C ARG A 139 12.68 -10.22 5.51
N PRO A 140 13.71 -10.40 6.35
CA PRO A 140 14.21 -9.33 7.21
C PRO A 140 14.68 -8.14 6.37
N THR A 141 14.38 -6.93 6.83
CA THR A 141 14.97 -5.71 6.26
C THR A 141 16.43 -5.57 6.71
N ASP A 142 17.27 -5.05 5.82
CA ASP A 142 18.66 -4.68 6.15
C ASP A 142 18.73 -3.47 7.12
N TYR A 143 17.63 -2.70 7.22
CA TYR A 143 17.53 -1.48 8.01
C TYR A 143 16.34 -1.56 8.99
N PRO A 144 16.45 -2.35 10.07
CA PRO A 144 15.41 -2.40 11.09
C PRO A 144 15.31 -1.08 11.85
N CYS A 145 14.09 -0.68 12.23
CA CYS A 145 13.86 0.54 13.01
C CYS A 145 14.34 0.37 14.46
N LEU A 146 15.61 0.71 14.69
CA LEU A 146 16.26 0.57 16.00
C LEU A 146 15.60 1.42 17.10
N LEU A 147 14.93 2.52 16.74
CA LEU A 147 14.13 3.31 17.72
C LEU A 147 13.05 2.47 18.41
N ILE A 148 12.55 1.43 17.75
CA ILE A 148 11.51 0.54 18.27
C ILE A 148 12.11 -0.80 18.71
N LEU A 149 13.09 -1.32 17.95
CA LEU A 149 13.59 -2.68 18.08
C LEU A 149 14.88 -2.83 18.90
N ASP A 150 15.43 -1.75 19.47
CA ASP A 150 16.59 -1.84 20.37
C ASP A 150 16.30 -2.88 21.48
N PRO A 151 17.15 -3.91 21.66
CA PRO A 151 16.98 -4.89 22.73
C PRO A 151 16.96 -4.29 24.15
N GLN A 152 17.50 -3.07 24.31
CA GLN A 152 17.46 -2.32 25.56
C GLN A 152 16.15 -1.55 25.74
N ASN A 153 15.37 -1.36 24.67
CA ASN A 153 14.07 -0.71 24.75
C ASN A 153 13.03 -1.67 25.35
N GLU A 154 12.31 -1.18 26.35
CA GLU A 154 11.19 -1.90 26.96
C GLU A 154 9.86 -1.65 26.24
N PHE A 155 9.89 -0.99 25.07
CA PHE A 155 8.68 -0.58 24.36
C PHE A 155 7.92 -1.78 23.77
N GLU A 156 6.60 -1.66 23.77
CA GLU A 156 5.75 -2.63 23.12
C GLU A 156 5.73 -2.39 21.60
N THR A 157 6.14 -3.39 20.83
CA THR A 157 6.09 -3.34 19.36
C THR A 157 4.66 -3.54 18.86
N LEU A 158 4.37 -3.11 17.63
CA LEU A 158 3.07 -3.39 16.99
C LEU A 158 2.79 -4.90 16.92
N ARG A 159 3.81 -5.70 16.56
CA ARG A 159 3.76 -7.18 16.62
C ARG A 159 3.23 -7.68 17.97
N ARG A 160 3.79 -7.19 19.09
CA ARG A 160 3.35 -7.59 20.44
C ARG A 160 1.91 -7.15 20.75
N ARG A 161 1.50 -5.95 20.31
CA ARG A 161 0.10 -5.48 20.46
C ARG A 161 -0.88 -6.39 19.74
N VAL A 162 -0.55 -6.83 18.53
CA VAL A 162 -1.37 -7.79 17.76
C VAL A 162 -1.46 -9.13 18.48
N GLU A 163 -0.32 -9.69 18.90
CA GLU A 163 -0.27 -10.98 19.61
C GLU A 163 -1.12 -11.00 20.88
N GLN A 164 -1.12 -9.91 21.65
CA GLN A 164 -1.93 -9.78 22.88
C GLN A 164 -3.43 -9.60 22.60
N THR A 165 -3.79 -9.01 21.46
CA THR A 165 -5.19 -8.81 21.05
C THR A 165 -5.82 -10.13 20.60
N THR A 166 -5.03 -11.05 20.05
CA THR A 166 -5.49 -12.40 19.70
C THR A 166 -5.51 -13.31 20.92
N LEU A 167 -6.67 -13.45 21.56
CA LEU A 167 -6.85 -14.40 22.68
C LEU A 167 -6.58 -15.84 22.21
N LYS A 168 -5.60 -16.51 22.84
CA LYS A 168 -5.43 -17.96 22.73
C LYS A 168 -6.54 -18.63 23.53
N SER A 169 -7.60 -19.08 22.86
CA SER A 169 -8.63 -19.89 23.52
C SER A 169 -8.03 -21.26 23.85
N GLN A 170 -8.26 -21.72 25.08
CA GLN A 170 -7.85 -23.05 25.51
C GLN A 170 -9.06 -23.78 26.09
N THR A 171 -9.26 -25.03 25.67
CA THR A 171 -10.32 -25.86 26.23
C THR A 171 -9.92 -26.29 27.65
N VAL A 172 -10.72 -25.89 28.64
CA VAL A 172 -10.57 -26.36 30.02
C VAL A 172 -11.17 -27.75 30.17
N ALA A 173 -10.44 -28.67 30.80
CA ALA A 173 -11.00 -29.96 31.17
C ALA A 173 -11.84 -29.79 32.44
N ARG A 174 -13.12 -30.19 32.38
CA ARG A 174 -14.05 -30.12 33.51
C ARG A 174 -14.20 -31.50 34.11
N ASN A 175 -13.80 -31.69 35.38
CA ASN A 175 -14.11 -32.94 36.07
C ASN A 175 -15.55 -32.93 36.62
N ARG A 176 -16.08 -34.12 36.96
CA ARG A 176 -17.47 -34.29 37.48
C ARG A 176 -17.75 -33.57 38.80
N SER A 177 -16.72 -33.02 39.45
CA SER A 177 -16.81 -32.21 40.67
C SER A 177 -16.84 -30.70 40.39
N GLY A 178 -16.82 -30.28 39.13
CA GLY A 178 -16.88 -28.86 38.75
C GLY A 178 -15.55 -28.10 38.85
N VAL A 179 -14.44 -28.78 39.13
CA VAL A 179 -13.10 -28.17 39.15
C VAL A 179 -12.60 -28.04 37.70
N THR A 180 -12.24 -26.82 37.32
CA THR A 180 -11.61 -26.50 36.04
C THR A 180 -10.09 -26.56 36.19
N ASN A 181 -9.45 -27.55 35.57
CA ASN A 181 -7.99 -27.59 35.47
C ASN A 181 -7.58 -27.05 34.11
N VAL A 182 -6.63 -26.12 34.09
CA VAL A 182 -5.96 -25.68 32.85
C VAL A 182 -5.11 -26.85 32.38
N SER A 183 -5.46 -27.44 31.25
CA SER A 183 -4.73 -28.57 30.67
C SER A 183 -3.29 -28.13 30.36
N SER A 184 -2.28 -28.75 30.98
CA SER A 184 -0.87 -28.56 30.58
C SER A 184 -0.72 -28.85 29.08
N PRO A 185 0.14 -28.14 28.34
CA PRO A 185 0.21 -28.28 26.89
C PRO A 185 0.63 -29.71 26.54
N LEU A 186 -0.32 -30.52 26.02
CA LEU A 186 0.08 -31.48 25.00
C LEU A 186 0.77 -30.66 23.93
N LYS A 187 2.00 -31.03 23.56
CA LYS A 187 2.75 -30.49 22.42
C LYS A 187 1.75 -30.11 21.34
N THR A 188 1.45 -28.82 21.27
CA THR A 188 0.56 -28.29 20.26
C THR A 188 1.26 -28.56 18.95
N THR A 189 0.70 -29.46 18.16
CA THR A 189 0.79 -29.40 16.70
C THR A 189 0.73 -27.91 16.34
N PRO A 190 1.69 -27.38 15.56
CA PRO A 190 1.76 -25.95 15.28
C PRO A 190 0.37 -25.50 14.86
N SER A 191 -0.26 -24.65 15.67
CA SER A 191 -1.58 -24.13 15.38
C SER A 191 -1.50 -23.50 14.01
N SER A 192 -2.45 -23.83 13.15
CA SER A 192 -2.65 -23.34 11.79
C SER A 192 -2.94 -21.82 11.70
N LEU A 193 -2.40 -21.03 12.63
CA LEU A 193 -2.52 -19.56 12.74
C LEU A 193 -1.14 -18.85 12.70
N SER A 194 -0.03 -19.59 12.76
CA SER A 194 1.32 -19.01 12.62
C SER A 194 1.92 -19.46 11.29
N GLU A 195 1.33 -19.01 10.18
CA GLU A 195 1.85 -19.29 8.83
C GLU A 195 3.18 -18.57 8.56
N TYR A 196 3.62 -17.68 9.46
CA TYR A 196 4.82 -16.86 9.35
C TYR A 196 5.75 -17.07 10.55
N GLU A 197 7.03 -17.33 10.29
CA GLU A 197 8.05 -17.43 11.33
C GLU A 197 8.35 -16.05 11.93
N VAL A 198 8.32 -15.98 13.26
CA VAL A 198 8.66 -14.76 14.00
C VAL A 198 10.18 -14.55 13.94
N LEU A 199 10.62 -13.43 13.35
CA LEU A 199 12.03 -13.10 13.25
C LEU A 199 12.66 -12.83 14.63
N PRO A 200 13.98 -13.07 14.80
CA PRO A 200 14.70 -12.83 16.05
C PRO A 200 14.59 -11.38 16.56
N ASN A 201 14.87 -11.18 17.86
CA ASN A 201 14.90 -9.85 18.46
C ASN A 201 15.91 -8.93 17.73
N GLY A 202 15.53 -7.67 17.53
CA GLY A 202 16.31 -6.69 16.75
C GLY A 202 16.10 -6.79 15.23
N CYS A 203 15.36 -7.78 14.74
CA CYS A 203 14.99 -7.93 13.34
C CYS A 203 13.50 -7.69 13.13
N GLU A 204 13.14 -7.12 11.99
CA GLU A 204 11.77 -7.04 11.50
C GLU A 204 11.70 -7.37 10.02
N ALA A 205 10.55 -7.88 9.60
CA ALA A 205 10.27 -8.19 8.21
C ALA A 205 9.83 -6.91 7.48
N HIS A 206 9.98 -6.92 6.16
CA HIS A 206 9.50 -5.84 5.31
C HIS A 206 7.99 -5.58 5.47
N TRP A 207 7.16 -6.60 5.74
CA TRP A 207 5.73 -6.41 6.01
C TRP A 207 5.45 -5.64 7.32
N GLU A 208 6.33 -5.74 8.33
CA GLU A 208 6.19 -4.99 9.60
C GLU A 208 6.49 -3.51 9.39
N VAL A 209 7.41 -3.20 8.48
CA VAL A 209 7.68 -1.82 8.06
C VAL A 209 6.44 -1.23 7.37
N VAL A 210 5.81 -2.01 6.48
CA VAL A 210 4.56 -1.60 5.80
C VAL A 210 3.41 -1.43 6.81
N GLU A 211 3.26 -2.35 7.78
CA GLU A 211 2.30 -2.24 8.87
C GLU A 211 2.42 -0.90 9.59
N ARG A 212 3.65 -0.53 9.94
CA ARG A 212 3.94 0.70 10.68
C ARG A 212 3.65 1.95 9.87
N ILE A 213 3.98 1.98 8.58
CA ILE A 213 3.64 3.08 7.68
C ILE A 213 2.12 3.29 7.65
N LEU A 214 1.35 2.21 7.44
CA LEU A 214 -0.11 2.27 7.36
C LEU A 214 -0.75 2.65 8.70
N PHE A 215 -0.22 2.15 9.81
CA PHE A 215 -0.74 2.46 11.13
C PHE A 215 -0.54 3.94 11.48
N ILE A 216 0.64 4.50 11.21
CA ILE A 216 0.91 5.94 11.39
C ILE A 216 -0.01 6.77 10.49
N TYR A 217 -0.17 6.37 9.22
CA TYR A 217 -1.07 7.06 8.29
C TYR A 217 -2.52 7.08 8.82
N ALA A 218 -3.02 5.93 9.29
CA ALA A 218 -4.39 5.81 9.82
C ALA A 218 -4.61 6.71 11.05
N LYS A 219 -3.62 6.80 11.94
CA LYS A 219 -3.67 7.66 13.13
C LYS A 219 -3.66 9.15 12.78
N LEU A 220 -2.89 9.54 11.77
CA LEU A 220 -2.83 10.93 11.31
C LEU A 220 -4.06 11.36 10.50
N ASN A 221 -4.81 10.41 9.95
CA ASN A 221 -5.95 10.67 9.07
C ASN A 221 -7.25 10.01 9.60
N PRO A 222 -7.74 10.34 10.79
CA PRO A 222 -8.87 9.64 11.42
C PRO A 222 -10.19 9.73 10.64
N GLY A 223 -10.34 10.69 9.73
CA GLY A 223 -11.51 10.80 8.86
C GLY A 223 -11.62 9.71 7.78
N ILE A 224 -10.50 9.06 7.45
CA ILE A 224 -10.44 7.93 6.51
C ILE A 224 -9.97 6.67 7.24
N ALA A 225 -9.03 6.83 8.17
CA ALA A 225 -8.30 5.76 8.85
C ALA A 225 -7.67 4.79 7.84
N TYR A 226 -7.57 3.51 8.21
CA TYR A 226 -7.18 2.45 7.31
C TYR A 226 -8.38 1.91 6.54
N VAL A 227 -8.23 1.68 5.24
CA VAL A 227 -9.20 0.96 4.42
C VAL A 227 -8.47 -0.18 3.71
N GLN A 228 -9.06 -1.37 3.75
CA GLN A 228 -8.53 -2.56 3.06
C GLN A 228 -8.24 -2.23 1.59
N GLY A 229 -7.04 -2.58 1.14
CA GLY A 229 -6.52 -2.21 -0.18
C GLY A 229 -5.44 -1.12 -0.15
N MET A 230 -5.36 -0.31 0.91
CA MET A 230 -4.25 0.65 1.07
C MET A 230 -2.88 -0.05 1.15
N ASN A 231 -2.82 -1.28 1.66
CA ASN A 231 -1.63 -2.13 1.68
C ASN A 231 -1.10 -2.41 0.26
N GLU A 232 -2.00 -2.57 -0.72
CA GLU A 232 -1.65 -2.83 -2.12
C GLU A 232 -1.10 -1.58 -2.82
N ILE A 233 -1.37 -0.40 -2.27
CA ILE A 233 -0.86 0.88 -2.80
C ILE A 233 0.50 1.21 -2.19
N VAL A 234 0.66 1.06 -0.88
CA VAL A 234 1.94 1.33 -0.22
C VAL A 234 3.02 0.30 -0.58
N GLY A 235 2.63 -0.95 -0.87
CA GLY A 235 3.54 -2.05 -1.19
C GLY A 235 4.51 -1.75 -2.34
N PRO A 236 4.03 -1.37 -3.54
CA PRO A 236 4.90 -1.00 -4.67
C PRO A 236 5.82 0.20 -4.40
N LEU A 237 5.33 1.22 -3.66
CA LEU A 237 6.15 2.36 -3.25
C LEU A 237 7.30 1.91 -2.33
N TYR A 238 6.97 1.13 -1.31
CA TYR A 238 7.95 0.62 -0.36
C TYR A 238 8.98 -0.27 -1.03
N TYR A 239 8.54 -1.24 -1.83
CA TYR A 239 9.43 -2.11 -2.59
C TYR A 239 10.42 -1.31 -3.43
N THR A 240 9.92 -0.29 -4.16
CA THR A 240 10.75 0.55 -5.02
C THR A 240 11.83 1.30 -4.26
N PHE A 241 11.55 1.78 -3.04
CA PHE A 241 12.52 2.53 -2.25
C PHE A 241 13.45 1.62 -1.42
N ALA A 242 12.94 0.51 -0.91
CA ALA A 242 13.70 -0.45 -0.11
C ALA A 242 14.64 -1.32 -0.95
N THR A 243 14.44 -1.39 -2.27
CA THR A 243 15.33 -2.10 -3.21
C THR A 243 16.28 -1.17 -3.98
N ASP A 244 16.37 0.10 -3.59
CA ASP A 244 17.30 1.05 -4.22
C ASP A 244 18.76 0.56 -4.13
N PRO A 245 19.59 0.67 -5.19
CA PRO A 245 20.98 0.24 -5.11
C PRO A 245 21.83 1.05 -4.13
N ASN A 246 21.44 2.29 -3.81
CA ASN A 246 22.13 3.15 -2.86
C ASN A 246 21.62 2.90 -1.43
N SER A 247 22.54 2.50 -0.55
CA SER A 247 22.28 2.24 0.85
C SER A 247 21.70 3.43 1.62
N GLU A 248 22.13 4.66 1.33
CA GLU A 248 21.60 5.87 2.00
C GLU A 248 20.11 6.08 1.66
N TRP A 249 19.67 5.68 0.46
CA TRP A 249 18.26 5.77 0.09
C TRP A 249 17.45 4.63 0.71
N LYS A 250 18.01 3.41 0.76
CA LYS A 250 17.36 2.25 1.38
C LYS A 250 17.13 2.42 2.88
N GLU A 251 18.10 2.98 3.60
CA GLU A 251 18.00 3.21 5.05
C GLU A 251 16.77 4.07 5.40
N HIS A 252 16.42 5.01 4.53
CA HIS A 252 15.29 5.91 4.74
C HIS A 252 14.04 5.54 3.93
N ALA A 253 13.98 4.32 3.38
CA ALA A 253 12.89 3.87 2.53
C ALA A 253 11.54 3.99 3.24
N GLU A 254 11.45 3.62 4.51
CA GLU A 254 10.21 3.70 5.30
C GLU A 254 9.64 5.13 5.37
N ALA A 255 10.45 6.09 5.82
CA ALA A 255 10.04 7.48 5.96
C ALA A 255 9.69 8.10 4.60
N ASP A 256 10.53 7.86 3.58
CA ASP A 256 10.30 8.38 2.23
C ASP A 256 9.03 7.76 1.61
N THR A 257 8.75 6.48 1.86
CA THR A 257 7.51 5.81 1.46
C THR A 257 6.31 6.45 2.13
N PHE A 258 6.37 6.73 3.44
CA PHE A 258 5.26 7.34 4.17
C PHE A 258 4.82 8.68 3.54
N PHE A 259 5.75 9.57 3.19
CA PHE A 259 5.40 10.86 2.60
C PHE A 259 4.92 10.74 1.15
N CYS A 260 5.57 9.90 0.33
CA CYS A 260 5.10 9.63 -1.04
C CYS A 260 3.70 9.01 -1.03
N PHE A 261 3.44 8.05 -0.13
CA PHE A 261 2.13 7.43 0.07
C PHE A 261 1.10 8.45 0.53
N THR A 262 1.43 9.30 1.51
CA THR A 262 0.53 10.36 2.00
C THR A 262 0.14 11.33 0.89
N ASN A 263 1.10 11.74 0.04
CA ASN A 263 0.82 12.60 -1.10
C ASN A 263 -0.09 11.92 -2.12
N LEU A 264 0.18 10.66 -2.46
CA LEU A 264 -0.67 9.89 -3.38
C LEU A 264 -2.08 9.74 -2.81
N MET A 265 -2.20 9.38 -1.54
CA MET A 265 -3.48 9.24 -0.85
C MET A 265 -4.26 10.55 -0.80
N ALA A 266 -3.59 11.70 -0.68
CA ALA A 266 -4.28 13.00 -0.73
C ALA A 266 -5.01 13.23 -2.07
N GLU A 267 -4.53 12.63 -3.17
CA GLU A 267 -5.15 12.71 -4.49
C GLU A 267 -6.24 11.65 -4.73
N ILE A 268 -6.15 10.46 -4.10
CA ILE A 268 -7.08 9.35 -4.31
C ILE A 268 -8.04 9.07 -3.14
N ARG A 269 -7.91 9.78 -2.02
CA ARG A 269 -8.70 9.55 -0.79
C ARG A 269 -10.20 9.51 -1.00
N ASP A 270 -10.72 10.28 -1.96
CA ASP A 270 -12.15 10.34 -2.24
C ASP A 270 -12.71 8.98 -2.70
N ASN A 271 -11.86 8.11 -3.27
CA ASN A 271 -12.23 6.73 -3.64
C ASN A 271 -12.50 5.83 -2.42
N PHE A 272 -12.05 6.22 -1.22
CA PHE A 272 -12.14 5.44 0.01
C PHE A 272 -13.22 5.97 0.96
N ILE A 273 -13.84 7.10 0.63
CA ILE A 273 -14.85 7.73 1.47
C ILE A 273 -16.22 7.36 0.92
N LYS A 274 -16.90 6.43 1.60
CA LYS A 274 -18.21 5.91 1.20
C LYS A 274 -19.27 6.99 0.95
N SER A 275 -19.25 8.10 1.71
CA SER A 275 -20.19 9.21 1.51
C SER A 275 -19.95 10.00 0.22
N LEU A 276 -18.81 9.80 -0.44
CA LEU A 276 -18.46 10.43 -1.71
C LEU A 276 -18.68 9.50 -2.91
N ASP A 277 -19.11 8.25 -2.72
CA ASP A 277 -19.22 7.24 -3.80
C ASP A 277 -20.02 7.77 -5.00
N ASP A 278 -21.14 8.45 -4.76
CA ASP A 278 -22.06 8.98 -5.78
C ASP A 278 -21.71 10.40 -6.26
N SER A 279 -20.61 10.98 -5.77
CA SER A 279 -20.14 12.30 -6.20
C SER A 279 -19.34 12.22 -7.51
N GLN A 280 -19.11 13.37 -8.15
CA GLN A 280 -18.30 13.44 -9.38
C GLN A 280 -16.82 13.06 -9.18
N CYS A 281 -16.30 13.11 -7.95
CA CYS A 281 -14.96 12.62 -7.63
C CYS A 281 -14.96 11.19 -7.08
N GLY A 282 -16.14 10.62 -6.81
CA GLY A 282 -16.36 9.32 -6.23
C GLY A 282 -16.05 8.15 -7.15
N ILE A 283 -15.95 6.97 -6.54
CA ILE A 283 -15.62 5.74 -7.26
C ILE A 283 -16.72 5.33 -8.24
N THR A 284 -18.01 5.53 -7.92
CA THR A 284 -19.13 5.21 -8.82
C THR A 284 -19.03 6.01 -10.11
N PHE A 285 -18.79 7.32 -10.01
CA PHE A 285 -18.62 8.17 -11.19
C PHE A 285 -17.43 7.74 -12.05
N LYS A 286 -16.29 7.42 -11.45
CA LYS A 286 -15.09 6.97 -12.17
C LYS A 286 -15.35 5.65 -12.91
N MET A 287 -16.04 4.70 -12.28
CA MET A 287 -16.42 3.44 -12.91
C MET A 287 -17.38 3.64 -14.09
N GLU A 288 -18.39 4.49 -13.95
CA GLU A 288 -19.31 4.83 -15.04
C GLU A 288 -18.60 5.59 -16.18
N LYS A 289 -17.54 6.36 -15.85
CA LYS A 289 -16.72 7.03 -16.84
C LYS A 289 -15.91 6.04 -17.70
N VAL A 290 -15.47 4.90 -17.14
CA VAL A 290 -14.87 3.80 -17.93
C VAL A 290 -15.88 3.28 -18.95
N TYR A 291 -17.12 2.99 -18.55
CA TYR A 291 -18.18 2.54 -19.46
C TYR A 291 -18.58 3.57 -20.50
N SER A 292 -18.68 4.84 -20.11
CA SER A 292 -18.97 5.93 -21.04
C SER A 292 -17.88 6.05 -22.11
N THR A 293 -16.61 5.94 -21.70
CA THR A 293 -15.47 5.96 -22.62
C THR A 293 -15.48 4.73 -23.53
N LEU A 294 -15.81 3.55 -22.99
CA LEU A 294 -15.97 2.34 -23.80
C LEU A 294 -17.08 2.51 -24.84
N LYS A 295 -18.24 3.05 -24.46
CA LYS A 295 -19.36 3.31 -25.38
C LYS A 295 -18.96 4.22 -26.53
N GLU A 296 -18.17 5.26 -26.26
CA GLU A 296 -17.67 6.20 -27.27
C GLU A 296 -16.68 5.52 -28.24
N LYS A 297 -15.85 4.60 -27.75
CA LYS A 297 -14.74 4.00 -28.51
C LYS A 297 -15.08 2.66 -29.17
N ASP A 298 -15.97 1.88 -28.57
CA ASP A 298 -16.42 0.56 -29.02
C ASP A 298 -17.85 0.27 -28.54
N VAL A 299 -18.82 0.80 -29.29
CA VAL A 299 -20.24 0.67 -28.96
C VAL A 299 -20.73 -0.78 -28.97
N GLU A 300 -20.16 -1.64 -29.82
CA GLU A 300 -20.54 -3.05 -29.92
C GLU A 300 -20.17 -3.81 -28.64
N LEU A 301 -18.92 -3.64 -28.19
CA LEU A 301 -18.46 -4.24 -26.93
C LEU A 301 -19.26 -3.69 -25.73
N TYR A 302 -19.52 -2.38 -25.70
CA TYR A 302 -20.38 -1.78 -24.67
C TYR A 302 -21.77 -2.42 -24.63
N LEU A 303 -22.43 -2.58 -25.79
CA LEU A 303 -23.77 -3.18 -25.87
C LEU A 303 -23.77 -4.63 -25.42
N LYS A 304 -22.73 -5.41 -25.75
CA LYS A 304 -22.56 -6.78 -25.28
C LYS A 304 -22.51 -6.87 -23.75
N LEU A 305 -21.70 -6.03 -23.10
CA LEU A 305 -21.60 -6.01 -21.64
C LEU A 305 -22.92 -5.58 -20.99
N GLN A 306 -23.64 -4.64 -21.59
CA GLN A 306 -24.96 -4.20 -21.14
C GLN A 306 -26.02 -5.30 -21.28
N GLU A 307 -26.06 -6.01 -22.41
CA GLU A 307 -26.98 -7.12 -22.65
C GLU A 307 -26.84 -8.21 -21.58
N GLN A 308 -25.60 -8.50 -21.17
CA GLN A 308 -25.29 -9.46 -20.13
C GLN A 308 -25.48 -8.92 -18.71
N ASN A 309 -25.90 -7.67 -18.54
CA ASN A 309 -25.99 -6.97 -17.25
C ASN A 309 -24.67 -6.98 -16.45
N ILE A 310 -23.53 -7.00 -17.14
CA ILE A 310 -22.23 -6.83 -16.50
C ILE A 310 -22.12 -5.36 -16.12
N LYS A 311 -22.03 -5.08 -14.83
CA LYS A 311 -21.89 -3.72 -14.33
C LYS A 311 -20.44 -3.39 -14.01
N PRO A 312 -19.99 -2.13 -14.17
CA PRO A 312 -18.62 -1.71 -13.87
C PRO A 312 -18.17 -2.08 -12.44
N GLN A 313 -19.09 -2.03 -11.47
CA GLN A 313 -18.78 -2.31 -10.06
C GLN A 313 -18.21 -3.72 -9.84
N PHE A 314 -18.48 -4.67 -10.73
CA PHE A 314 -18.03 -6.06 -10.58
C PHE A 314 -16.55 -6.27 -10.90
N PHE A 315 -15.90 -5.33 -11.58
CA PHE A 315 -14.48 -5.44 -11.97
C PHE A 315 -13.72 -4.11 -11.79
N ALA A 316 -14.29 -2.99 -12.24
CA ALA A 316 -13.61 -1.69 -12.27
C ALA A 316 -13.39 -1.09 -10.88
N PHE A 317 -14.19 -1.47 -9.87
CA PHE A 317 -14.01 -0.99 -8.50
C PHE A 317 -12.59 -1.29 -8.01
N ARG A 318 -12.17 -2.56 -8.11
CA ARG A 318 -10.84 -3.02 -7.71
C ARG A 318 -9.75 -2.42 -8.58
N TRP A 319 -9.95 -2.39 -9.89
CA TRP A 319 -9.01 -1.82 -10.86
C TRP A 319 -8.65 -0.37 -10.54
N LEU A 320 -9.66 0.45 -10.19
CA LEU A 320 -9.49 1.87 -9.94
C LEU A 320 -9.05 2.18 -8.52
N THR A 321 -9.64 1.54 -7.50
CA THR A 321 -9.30 1.80 -6.10
C THR A 321 -7.88 1.36 -5.75
N LEU A 322 -7.38 0.30 -6.40
CA LEU A 322 -6.05 -0.26 -6.14
C LEU A 322 -5.03 0.10 -7.23
N LEU A 323 -5.38 1.00 -8.16
CA LEU A 323 -4.49 1.42 -9.26
C LEU A 323 -3.89 0.21 -10.01
N LEU A 324 -4.74 -0.79 -10.28
CA LEU A 324 -4.46 -2.04 -10.97
C LEU A 324 -3.47 -2.99 -10.27
N SER A 325 -3.11 -2.75 -9.01
CA SER A 325 -2.08 -3.53 -8.31
C SER A 325 -2.42 -5.01 -8.09
N GLN A 326 -3.71 -5.36 -8.08
CA GLN A 326 -4.16 -6.76 -7.98
C GLN A 326 -4.47 -7.41 -9.35
N GLU A 327 -4.31 -6.69 -10.45
CA GLU A 327 -4.50 -7.26 -11.81
C GLU A 327 -3.19 -7.78 -12.40
N PHE A 328 -2.07 -7.26 -11.92
CA PHE A 328 -0.74 -7.49 -12.49
C PHE A 328 0.26 -7.86 -11.40
N LEU A 329 1.32 -8.55 -11.79
CA LEU A 329 2.44 -8.83 -10.89
C LEU A 329 3.19 -7.54 -10.57
N LEU A 330 3.86 -7.49 -9.42
CA LEU A 330 4.52 -6.26 -8.94
C LEU A 330 5.42 -5.54 -9.97
N PRO A 331 6.26 -6.23 -10.78
CA PRO A 331 7.07 -5.55 -11.81
C PRO A 331 6.21 -4.80 -12.84
N ASP A 332 5.08 -5.38 -13.21
CA ASP A 332 4.13 -4.83 -14.18
C ASP A 332 3.33 -3.68 -13.57
N VAL A 333 2.94 -3.79 -12.29
CA VAL A 333 2.34 -2.69 -11.52
C VAL A 333 3.27 -1.49 -11.47
N ILE A 334 4.54 -1.71 -11.13
CA ILE A 334 5.58 -0.67 -11.11
C ILE A 334 5.72 -0.04 -12.49
N ARG A 335 5.72 -0.84 -13.57
CA ARG A 335 5.78 -0.32 -14.93
C ARG A 335 4.55 0.53 -15.26
N ILE A 336 3.35 0.10 -14.94
CA ILE A 336 2.12 0.90 -15.14
C ILE A 336 2.24 2.22 -14.37
N TRP A 337 2.72 2.18 -13.13
CA TRP A 337 2.85 3.34 -12.27
C TRP A 337 3.92 4.34 -12.74
N ASP A 338 4.97 3.89 -13.42
CA ASP A 338 5.90 4.80 -14.12
C ASP A 338 5.14 5.71 -15.11
N SER A 339 4.16 5.17 -15.85
CA SER A 339 3.33 5.95 -16.77
C SER A 339 2.28 6.79 -16.04
N LEU A 340 1.61 6.23 -15.02
CA LEU A 340 0.61 6.97 -14.27
C LEU A 340 1.23 8.18 -13.56
N PHE A 341 2.32 8.01 -12.82
CA PHE A 341 2.93 9.13 -12.10
C PHE A 341 3.51 10.20 -13.03
N ALA A 342 3.92 9.81 -14.23
CA ALA A 342 4.40 10.71 -15.26
C ALA A 342 3.29 11.54 -15.92
N ASP A 343 2.08 11.00 -16.06
CA ASP A 343 0.96 11.71 -16.68
C ASP A 343 0.41 12.80 -15.72
N ASP A 344 0.18 14.00 -16.25
CA ASP A 344 -0.33 15.15 -15.50
C ASP A 344 -1.82 15.00 -15.14
N LYS A 345 -2.55 14.14 -15.86
CA LYS A 345 -3.93 13.72 -15.61
C LYS A 345 -3.99 12.22 -15.32
N ARG A 346 -3.05 11.73 -14.50
CA ARG A 346 -2.85 10.31 -14.16
C ARG A 346 -4.10 9.49 -13.89
N PHE A 347 -5.11 10.06 -13.23
CA PHE A 347 -6.35 9.34 -12.92
C PHE A 347 -7.32 9.31 -14.09
N ASP A 348 -7.31 10.31 -14.99
CA ASP A 348 -8.01 10.21 -16.27
C ASP A 348 -7.30 9.21 -17.19
N PHE A 349 -5.97 9.20 -17.18
CA PHE A 349 -5.18 8.21 -17.92
C PHE A 349 -5.45 6.79 -17.40
N LEU A 350 -5.60 6.60 -16.08
CA LEU A 350 -6.02 5.31 -15.51
C LEU A 350 -7.37 4.82 -16.09
N LEU A 351 -8.36 5.71 -16.27
CA LEU A 351 -9.63 5.33 -16.90
C LEU A 351 -9.42 4.84 -18.34
N LEU A 352 -8.48 5.45 -19.07
CA LEU A 352 -8.11 5.03 -20.42
C LEU A 352 -7.35 3.71 -20.41
N VAL A 353 -6.52 3.44 -19.40
CA VAL A 353 -5.87 2.13 -19.19
C VAL A 353 -6.92 1.05 -18.95
N CYS A 354 -7.90 1.29 -18.07
CA CYS A 354 -9.01 0.36 -17.86
C CYS A 354 -9.84 0.14 -19.14
N CYS A 355 -10.11 1.19 -19.91
CA CYS A 355 -10.81 1.05 -21.19
C CYS A 355 -9.98 0.26 -22.23
N ALA A 356 -8.66 0.51 -22.29
CA ALA A 356 -7.75 -0.22 -23.15
C ALA A 356 -7.72 -1.72 -22.79
N MET A 357 -7.74 -2.04 -21.50
CA MET A 357 -7.82 -3.43 -21.03
C MET A 357 -9.05 -4.14 -21.61
N LEU A 358 -10.23 -3.51 -21.57
CA LEU A 358 -11.46 -4.04 -22.14
C LEU A 358 -11.35 -4.23 -23.66
N THR A 359 -10.84 -3.22 -24.38
CA THR A 359 -10.70 -3.27 -25.84
C THR A 359 -9.72 -4.35 -26.30
N LEU A 360 -8.68 -4.67 -25.52
CA LEU A 360 -7.69 -5.67 -25.90
C LEU A 360 -8.21 -7.12 -25.80
N ILE A 361 -9.19 -7.37 -24.95
CA ILE A 361 -9.86 -8.69 -24.82
C ILE A 361 -11.23 -8.71 -25.51
N ARG A 362 -11.49 -7.73 -26.39
CA ARG A 362 -12.77 -7.49 -27.07
C ARG A 362 -13.36 -8.75 -27.67
N ASP A 363 -12.59 -9.45 -28.51
CA ASP A 363 -13.13 -10.57 -29.29
C ASP A 363 -13.58 -11.71 -28.36
N GLN A 364 -12.83 -11.96 -27.27
CA GLN A 364 -13.21 -12.92 -26.23
C GLN A 364 -14.49 -12.49 -25.50
N LEU A 365 -14.64 -11.20 -25.21
CA LEU A 365 -15.83 -10.66 -24.55
C LEU A 365 -17.09 -10.71 -25.43
N LEU A 366 -16.94 -10.49 -26.75
CA LEU A 366 -18.05 -10.57 -27.70
C LEU A 366 -18.56 -12.00 -27.88
N GLU A 367 -17.64 -12.96 -27.95
CA GLU A 367 -17.97 -14.38 -28.08
C GLU A 367 -18.46 -14.98 -26.76
N GLY A 368 -17.99 -14.48 -25.62
CA GLY A 368 -18.27 -15.02 -24.30
C GLY A 368 -19.70 -14.80 -23.78
N ASP A 369 -20.08 -15.64 -22.83
CA ASP A 369 -21.28 -15.48 -22.00
C ASP A 369 -20.96 -14.70 -20.72
N PHE A 370 -21.97 -14.44 -19.88
CA PHE A 370 -21.79 -13.72 -18.62
C PHE A 370 -20.69 -14.33 -17.74
N THR A 371 -20.65 -15.66 -17.63
CA THR A 371 -19.73 -16.36 -16.72
C THR A 371 -18.28 -16.24 -17.21
N LEU A 372 -18.05 -16.48 -18.50
CA LEU A 372 -16.73 -16.35 -19.10
C LEU A 372 -16.24 -14.91 -19.02
N ASN A 373 -17.10 -13.95 -19.36
CA ASN A 373 -16.74 -12.53 -19.35
C ASN A 373 -16.42 -12.03 -17.95
N MET A 374 -17.22 -12.42 -16.95
CA MET A 374 -16.92 -12.09 -15.55
C MET A 374 -15.56 -12.65 -15.11
N ARG A 375 -15.24 -13.90 -15.50
CA ARG A 375 -13.92 -14.48 -15.22
C ARG A 375 -12.80 -13.70 -15.89
N LEU A 376 -12.92 -13.38 -17.18
CA LEU A 376 -11.89 -12.62 -17.91
C LEU A 376 -11.66 -11.22 -17.32
N LEU A 377 -12.69 -10.60 -16.74
CA LEU A 377 -12.59 -9.27 -16.12
C LEU A 377 -12.04 -9.31 -14.70
N GLN A 378 -12.20 -10.42 -13.98
CA GLN A 378 -11.68 -10.58 -12.61
C GLN A 378 -10.27 -11.21 -12.60
N ASP A 379 -9.97 -12.04 -13.61
CA ASP A 379 -8.69 -12.69 -13.87
C ASP A 379 -8.18 -12.28 -15.26
N TYR A 380 -7.64 -11.06 -15.35
CA TYR A 380 -7.29 -10.45 -16.63
C TYR A 380 -6.22 -11.26 -17.39
N PRO A 381 -6.43 -11.64 -18.67
CA PRO A 381 -5.61 -12.65 -19.34
C PRO A 381 -4.33 -12.11 -19.99
N ILE A 382 -4.20 -10.79 -20.17
CA ILE A 382 -3.06 -10.19 -20.86
C ILE A 382 -2.02 -9.74 -19.84
N SER A 383 -0.79 -10.25 -19.96
CA SER A 383 0.35 -9.87 -19.12
C SER A 383 1.23 -8.78 -19.72
N ASP A 384 1.16 -8.52 -21.04
CA ASP A 384 1.97 -7.48 -21.68
C ASP A 384 1.41 -6.08 -21.39
N VAL A 385 1.88 -5.46 -20.30
CA VAL A 385 1.50 -4.11 -19.90
C VAL A 385 1.90 -3.04 -20.92
N HIS A 386 2.92 -3.27 -21.75
CA HIS A 386 3.30 -2.30 -22.78
C HIS A 386 2.23 -2.20 -23.86
N LEU A 387 1.61 -3.32 -24.22
CA LEU A 387 0.46 -3.34 -25.15
C LEU A 387 -0.72 -2.54 -24.58
N ILE A 388 -1.03 -2.72 -23.29
CA ILE A 388 -2.12 -2.02 -22.59
C ILE A 388 -1.85 -0.51 -22.57
N LEU A 389 -0.66 -0.09 -22.15
CA LEU A 389 -0.28 1.33 -22.07
C LEU A 389 -0.24 1.99 -23.45
N LYS A 390 0.25 1.28 -24.48
CA LYS A 390 0.22 1.77 -25.86
C LYS A 390 -1.22 1.99 -26.32
N LYS A 391 -2.11 1.02 -26.08
CA LYS A 391 -3.52 1.14 -26.43
C LYS A 391 -4.20 2.28 -25.66
N ALA A 392 -3.90 2.45 -24.37
CA ALA A 392 -4.40 3.58 -23.58
C ALA A 392 -3.95 4.93 -24.14
N LYS A 393 -2.71 5.02 -24.61
CA LYS A 393 -2.18 6.23 -25.26
C LYS A 393 -2.89 6.52 -26.60
N GLU A 394 -3.12 5.50 -27.43
CA GLU A 394 -3.92 5.64 -28.66
C GLU A 394 -5.36 6.13 -28.35
N LEU A 395 -5.97 5.65 -27.26
CA LEU A 395 -7.28 6.14 -26.81
C LEU A 395 -7.24 7.59 -26.32
N GLN A 396 -6.14 8.01 -25.71
CA GLN A 396 -5.91 9.39 -25.26
C GLN A 396 -5.77 10.35 -26.45
N ASP A 397 -5.04 9.95 -27.49
CA ASP A 397 -4.71 10.78 -28.65
C ASP A 397 -5.86 10.84 -29.67
N SER A 398 -6.79 9.88 -29.64
CA SER A 398 -8.00 9.84 -30.48
C SER A 398 -9.18 10.65 -29.93
N LYS A 399 -8.93 11.59 -29.01
CA LYS A 399 -9.94 12.48 -28.43
C LYS A 399 -10.36 13.61 -29.37
#